data_AF-A0A6A6X472-F1
#
_entry.id   AF-A0A6A6X472-F1
#
_cell.length_a   1.000
_cell.length_b   1.000
_cell.length_c   1.000
_cell.angle_alpha   90.00
_cell.angle_beta   90.00
_cell.angle_gamma   90.00
#
_symmetry.space_group_name_H-M   'P 1'
#
loop_
_entity.id
_entity.type
_entity.pdbx_description
1 polymer ?
#
loop_
_entity_poly.entity_id
_entity_poly.type
_entity_poly.pdbx_seq_one_letter_code
_entity_poly.pdbx_strand_id
1 'polypeptide(L)'
;MPVGFKSHLIFLWALGLCSLILLLRFAHTGTMDSLSSSFTIEVNGRPIANVGDGAEDPIQAKTGSEAAVFTLKDGRLQCGDWLLGRSVTEDRSFLPKQVLWFKSNKDSDRRVRPVTASENGGSYQLRFANARLIAEDGNIFADLQEGDEQSSVTLKV
;
A
#
# COMPACT_ATOMS: atom_id res chain seq x y z
N MET A 1 -0.95 -24.68 77.25
CA MET A 1 0.13 -23.66 77.07
C MET A 1 1.46 -24.41 77.09
N PRO A 2 2.51 -24.05 76.31
CA PRO A 2 2.72 -22.89 75.41
C PRO A 2 2.57 -23.27 73.91
N VAL A 3 2.23 -22.44 72.91
CA VAL A 3 2.59 -21.10 72.37
C VAL A 3 3.86 -21.06 71.47
N GLY A 4 3.65 -20.65 70.21
CA GLY A 4 4.63 -20.14 69.22
C GLY A 4 4.29 -20.63 67.80
N PHE A 5 3.59 -19.95 66.88
CA PHE A 5 3.54 -18.57 66.32
C PHE A 5 4.50 -18.32 65.13
N LYS A 6 3.88 -17.99 63.97
CA LYS A 6 4.38 -17.44 62.68
C LYS A 6 5.02 -18.46 61.71
N SER A 7 4.66 -18.50 60.42
CA SER A 7 4.58 -17.37 59.50
C SER A 7 3.65 -17.63 58.32
N HIS A 8 2.84 -16.62 57.94
CA HIS A 8 2.17 -16.50 56.66
C HIS A 8 3.19 -16.58 55.51
N LEU A 9 2.95 -17.42 54.50
CA LEU A 9 3.45 -17.19 53.14
C LEU A 9 2.79 -18.14 52.11
N ILE A 10 1.51 -17.93 51.81
CA ILE A 10 0.95 -18.36 50.51
C ILE A 10 0.13 -17.19 49.99
N PHE A 11 0.83 -16.09 49.73
CA PHE A 11 0.34 -14.97 48.95
C PHE A 11 0.67 -15.27 47.49
N LEU A 12 -0.33 -15.10 46.61
CA LEU A 12 -0.17 -14.83 45.17
C LEU A 12 0.38 -15.97 44.29
N TRP A 13 -0.47 -16.95 43.98
CA TRP A 13 -0.43 -17.64 42.68
C TRP A 13 -1.72 -17.32 41.90
N ALA A 14 -1.92 -16.05 41.51
CA ALA A 14 -3.07 -15.66 40.68
C ALA A 14 -2.81 -14.41 39.81
N LEU A 15 -1.54 -14.10 39.48
CA LEU A 15 -1.19 -12.98 38.58
C LEU A 15 -0.16 -13.39 37.52
N GLY A 16 -0.08 -14.67 37.19
CA GLY A 16 0.88 -15.20 36.20
C GLY A 16 0.30 -15.50 34.82
N LEU A 17 -1.01 -15.38 34.61
CA LEU A 17 -1.66 -15.92 33.40
C LEU A 17 -2.61 -14.95 32.66
N CYS A 18 -2.64 -13.66 33.00
CA CYS A 18 -3.43 -12.65 32.27
C CYS A 18 -2.59 -11.59 31.53
N SER A 19 -1.26 -11.60 31.63
CA SER A 19 -0.41 -10.64 30.90
C SER A 19 0.10 -11.15 29.54
N LEU A 20 0.05 -12.47 29.29
CA LEU A 20 0.66 -13.07 28.09
C LEU A 20 -0.30 -13.28 26.91
N ILE A 21 -1.51 -12.71 26.93
CA ILE A 21 -2.46 -12.78 25.80
C ILE A 21 -2.61 -11.41 25.11
N LEU A 22 -2.03 -10.34 25.67
CA LEU A 22 -2.17 -8.97 25.14
C LEU A 22 -0.99 -8.48 24.28
N LEU A 23 0.01 -9.31 23.99
CA LEU A 23 1.16 -8.92 23.15
C LEU A 23 1.28 -9.68 21.81
N LEU A 24 0.29 -10.50 21.45
CA LEU A 24 0.23 -11.21 20.15
C LEU A 24 -0.81 -10.60 19.21
N ARG A 25 -0.98 -9.27 19.27
CA ARG A 25 -1.47 -8.50 18.11
C ARG A 25 -0.34 -7.67 17.52
N PHE A 26 0.82 -8.30 17.29
CA PHE A 26 1.61 -7.88 16.13
C PHE A 26 0.78 -8.28 14.92
N ALA A 27 -0.12 -7.40 14.51
CA ALA A 27 -0.70 -7.45 13.19
C ALA A 27 0.48 -7.53 12.23
N HIS A 28 0.61 -8.67 11.57
CA HIS A 28 1.53 -8.83 10.46
C HIS A 28 1.06 -7.82 9.42
N THR A 29 1.68 -6.65 9.34
CA THR A 29 1.55 -5.78 8.17
C THR A 29 2.36 -6.45 7.06
N GLY A 30 1.82 -7.57 6.57
CA GLY A 30 2.38 -8.30 5.45
C GLY A 30 2.28 -7.40 4.22
N THR A 31 3.43 -7.09 3.63
CA THR A 31 3.47 -6.53 2.27
C THR A 31 2.95 -7.61 1.32
N MET A 32 1.91 -7.27 0.54
CA MET A 32 1.23 -8.14 -0.41
C MET A 32 1.52 -7.66 -1.83
N ASP A 33 1.63 -8.58 -2.78
CA ASP A 33 1.78 -8.29 -4.20
C ASP A 33 0.50 -8.57 -5.01
N SER A 34 -0.54 -9.08 -4.34
CA SER A 34 -1.81 -9.46 -4.93
C SER A 34 -2.97 -9.11 -4.00
N LEU A 35 -4.09 -8.66 -4.57
CA LEU A 35 -5.35 -8.41 -3.86
C LEU A 35 -6.48 -9.21 -4.53
N SER A 36 -7.40 -9.74 -3.72
CA SER A 36 -8.47 -10.63 -4.23
C SER A 36 -9.62 -9.90 -4.93
N SER A 37 -9.76 -8.59 -4.71
CA SER A 37 -10.84 -7.77 -5.27
C SER A 37 -10.28 -6.69 -6.18
N SER A 38 -11.11 -6.27 -7.15
CA SER A 38 -10.85 -5.05 -7.90
C SER A 38 -11.14 -3.81 -7.05
N PHE A 39 -10.54 -2.68 -7.41
CA PHE A 39 -10.67 -1.44 -6.62
C PHE A 39 -10.34 -0.21 -7.46
N THR A 40 -10.74 0.97 -6.98
CA THR A 40 -10.26 2.25 -7.51
C THR A 40 -9.16 2.82 -6.61
N ILE A 41 -8.35 3.74 -7.16
CA ILE A 41 -7.32 4.44 -6.40
C ILE A 41 -7.67 5.92 -6.40
N GLU A 42 -7.70 6.53 -5.23
CA GLU A 42 -7.83 7.96 -5.04
C GLU A 42 -6.51 8.53 -4.50
N VAL A 43 -6.12 9.70 -5.00
CA VAL A 43 -4.99 10.50 -4.49
C VAL A 43 -5.54 11.87 -4.14
N ASN A 44 -5.45 12.23 -2.86
CA ASN A 44 -6.07 13.45 -2.30
C ASN A 44 -7.58 13.54 -2.61
N GLY A 45 -8.29 12.41 -2.48
CA GLY A 45 -9.74 12.31 -2.72
C GLY A 45 -10.17 12.40 -4.19
N ARG A 46 -9.23 12.42 -5.13
CA ARG A 46 -9.49 12.43 -6.58
C ARG A 46 -9.07 11.09 -7.19
N PRO A 47 -9.92 10.42 -7.98
CA PRO A 47 -9.56 9.14 -8.53
C PRO A 47 -8.50 9.28 -9.62
N ILE A 48 -7.62 8.28 -9.74
CA ILE A 48 -6.77 8.13 -10.91
C ILE A 48 -7.67 7.82 -12.11
N ALA A 49 -7.53 8.63 -13.16
CA ALA A 49 -8.35 8.54 -14.36
C ALA A 49 -8.00 7.28 -15.18
N ASN A 50 -8.99 6.72 -15.86
CA ASN A 50 -8.73 5.73 -16.89
C ASN A 50 -7.87 6.31 -18.02
N VAL A 51 -7.12 5.44 -18.71
CA VAL A 51 -6.35 5.83 -19.89
C VAL A 51 -7.33 6.08 -21.05
N GLY A 52 -7.21 7.23 -21.70
CA GLY A 52 -8.08 7.58 -22.83
C GLY A 52 -7.85 6.69 -24.05
N ASP A 53 -8.86 6.64 -24.93
CA ASP A 53 -8.75 5.92 -26.20
C ASP A 53 -7.57 6.43 -27.04
N GLY A 54 -6.80 5.50 -27.61
CA GLY A 54 -5.68 5.82 -28.50
C GLY A 54 -4.46 6.43 -27.79
N ALA A 55 -4.38 6.36 -26.46
CA ALA A 55 -3.24 6.89 -25.72
C ALA A 55 -1.88 6.28 -26.12
N GLU A 56 -0.85 7.11 -25.99
CA GLU A 56 0.54 6.74 -26.20
C GLU A 56 1.05 5.77 -25.13
N ASP A 57 2.07 4.98 -25.46
CA ASP A 57 2.75 4.06 -24.54
C ASP A 57 4.22 4.43 -24.40
N PRO A 58 4.71 4.85 -23.21
CA PRO A 58 3.93 5.11 -21.99
C PRO A 58 3.30 6.52 -21.98
N ILE A 59 2.28 6.72 -21.13
CA ILE A 59 1.67 8.05 -20.90
C ILE A 59 1.55 8.33 -19.41
N GLN A 60 1.74 9.58 -19.00
CA GLN A 60 1.65 9.96 -17.58
C GLN A 60 0.22 9.81 -17.04
N ALA A 61 0.12 9.20 -15.85
CA ALA A 61 -1.13 9.05 -15.14
C ALA A 61 -1.59 10.38 -14.54
N LYS A 62 -2.92 10.57 -14.53
CA LYS A 62 -3.56 11.79 -14.06
C LYS A 62 -4.76 11.48 -13.17
N THR A 63 -5.18 12.43 -12.36
CA THR A 63 -6.51 12.40 -11.76
C THR A 63 -7.57 12.78 -12.79
N GLY A 64 -8.82 12.35 -12.59
CA GLY A 64 -9.93 12.70 -13.49
C GLY A 64 -11.30 12.36 -12.91
N SER A 65 -12.34 12.48 -13.72
CA SER A 65 -13.73 12.18 -13.33
C SER A 65 -14.08 10.70 -13.44
N GLU A 66 -13.48 10.00 -14.40
CA GLU A 66 -13.74 8.57 -14.65
C GLU A 66 -12.64 7.72 -13.99
N ALA A 67 -12.98 7.09 -12.87
CA ALA A 67 -12.04 6.29 -12.10
C ALA A 67 -11.61 5.03 -12.87
N ALA A 68 -10.31 4.78 -12.94
CA ALA A 68 -9.77 3.49 -13.37
C ALA A 68 -10.07 2.41 -12.32
N VAL A 69 -10.46 1.23 -12.79
CA VAL A 69 -10.71 0.05 -11.96
C VAL A 69 -9.53 -0.90 -12.10
N PHE A 70 -8.86 -1.15 -10.99
CA PHE A 70 -7.62 -1.88 -10.93
C PHE A 70 -7.79 -3.27 -10.35
N THR A 71 -6.92 -4.18 -10.80
CA THR A 71 -6.58 -5.41 -10.09
C THR A 71 -5.09 -5.38 -9.76
N LEU A 72 -4.72 -5.85 -8.56
CA LEU A 72 -3.32 -6.08 -8.20
C LEU A 72 -3.04 -7.59 -8.18
N LYS A 73 -2.12 -8.05 -9.02
CA LYS A 73 -1.72 -9.47 -9.08
C LYS A 73 -0.23 -9.58 -9.39
N ASP A 74 0.52 -10.38 -8.64
CA ASP A 74 1.95 -10.63 -8.83
C ASP A 74 2.76 -9.32 -8.97
N GLY A 75 2.37 -8.30 -8.20
CA GLY A 75 2.96 -6.97 -8.19
C GLY A 75 2.64 -6.11 -9.43
N ARG A 76 1.67 -6.52 -10.25
CA ARG A 76 1.20 -5.80 -11.43
C ARG A 76 -0.15 -5.15 -11.13
N LEU A 77 -0.16 -3.82 -11.15
CA LEU A 77 -1.36 -3.03 -10.96
C LEU A 77 -1.97 -2.75 -12.35
N GLN A 78 -3.03 -3.50 -12.69
CA GLN A 78 -3.57 -3.58 -14.05
C GLN A 78 -4.97 -2.96 -14.14
N CYS A 79 -5.25 -2.27 -15.24
CA CYS A 79 -6.57 -1.78 -15.65
C CYS A 79 -6.76 -2.10 -17.14
N GLY A 80 -7.59 -3.09 -17.47
CA GLY A 80 -7.74 -3.58 -18.85
C GLY A 80 -6.39 -4.04 -19.44
N ASP A 81 -6.02 -3.49 -20.60
CA ASP A 81 -4.77 -3.77 -21.30
C ASP A 81 -3.59 -2.91 -20.83
N TRP A 82 -3.74 -2.19 -19.71
CA TRP A 82 -2.73 -1.24 -19.23
C TRP A 82 -2.26 -1.57 -17.82
N LEU A 83 -1.00 -1.29 -17.56
CA LEU A 83 -0.36 -1.37 -16.25
C LEU A 83 -0.06 0.04 -15.77
N LEU A 84 -0.37 0.30 -14.50
CA LEU A 84 0.01 1.54 -13.83
C LEU A 84 1.23 1.28 -12.95
N GLY A 85 2.28 2.05 -13.12
CA GLY A 85 3.48 1.87 -12.32
C GLY A 85 4.56 2.89 -12.58
N ARG A 86 5.75 2.60 -12.05
CA ARG A 86 6.96 3.38 -12.32
C ARG A 86 7.82 2.68 -13.37
N SER A 87 8.55 3.47 -14.13
CA SER A 87 9.54 2.93 -15.06
C SER A 87 10.68 2.23 -14.30
N VAL A 88 11.20 1.13 -14.84
CA VAL A 88 12.45 0.52 -14.36
C VAL A 88 13.62 1.47 -14.60
N THR A 89 13.62 2.20 -15.71
CA THR A 89 14.61 3.20 -16.08
C THR A 89 14.12 4.61 -15.72
N GLU A 90 14.78 5.22 -14.74
CA GLU A 90 14.51 6.57 -14.24
C GLU A 90 15.85 7.30 -14.04
N ASP A 91 15.82 8.63 -13.99
CA ASP A 91 16.99 9.39 -13.54
C ASP A 91 17.27 9.12 -12.05
N ARG A 92 18.50 9.41 -11.61
CA ARG A 92 18.97 9.08 -10.24
C ARG A 92 18.64 10.13 -9.18
N SER A 93 17.81 11.12 -9.47
CA SER A 93 17.38 12.11 -8.47
C SER A 93 16.37 11.50 -7.48
N PHE A 94 16.26 12.12 -6.30
CA PHE A 94 15.21 11.86 -5.30
C PHE A 94 13.95 12.69 -5.51
N LEU A 95 13.81 13.35 -6.67
CA LEU A 95 12.58 14.05 -7.02
C LEU A 95 11.44 13.06 -7.21
N PRO A 96 10.17 13.49 -7.03
CA PRO A 96 9.01 12.66 -7.34
C PRO A 96 9.12 12.06 -8.74
N LYS A 97 8.84 10.76 -8.84
CA LYS A 97 8.92 10.02 -10.10
C LYS A 97 7.57 9.95 -10.76
N GLN A 98 7.54 10.08 -12.08
CA GLN A 98 6.28 9.94 -12.82
C GLN A 98 5.71 8.54 -12.61
N VAL A 99 4.40 8.49 -12.35
CA VAL A 99 3.63 7.27 -12.47
C VAL A 99 3.01 7.26 -13.85
N LEU A 100 3.25 6.18 -14.58
CA LEU A 100 2.94 6.06 -15.98
C LEU A 100 2.01 4.87 -16.21
N TRP A 101 1.18 5.02 -17.23
CA TRP A 101 0.47 3.94 -17.88
C TRP A 101 1.39 3.30 -18.93
N PHE A 102 1.45 1.97 -18.92
CA PHE A 102 2.18 1.15 -19.88
C PHE A 102 1.24 0.16 -20.52
N LYS A 103 1.31 -0.05 -21.84
CA LYS A 103 0.57 -1.17 -22.45
C LYS A 103 1.11 -2.49 -21.91
N SER A 104 0.20 -3.35 -21.49
CA SER A 104 0.51 -4.69 -21.03
C SER A 104 1.00 -5.53 -22.20
N ASN A 105 2.21 -6.06 -22.09
CA ASN A 105 2.83 -6.91 -23.09
C ASN A 105 3.83 -7.88 -22.43
N LYS A 106 4.47 -8.73 -23.22
CA LYS A 106 5.41 -9.75 -22.71
C LYS A 106 6.66 -9.17 -22.05
N ASP A 107 7.00 -7.91 -22.32
CA ASP A 107 8.16 -7.21 -21.77
C ASP A 107 7.79 -6.27 -20.61
N SER A 108 6.54 -6.27 -20.15
CA SER A 108 6.08 -5.39 -19.06
C SER A 108 6.94 -5.48 -17.81
N ASP A 109 7.40 -6.68 -17.44
CA ASP A 109 8.27 -6.90 -16.27
C ASP A 109 9.63 -6.19 -16.37
N ARG A 110 10.08 -5.89 -17.59
CA ARG A 110 11.34 -5.17 -17.84
C ARG A 110 11.14 -3.65 -17.87
N ARG A 111 9.91 -3.19 -18.02
CA ARG A 111 9.55 -1.77 -18.16
C ARG A 111 8.96 -1.20 -16.88
N VAL A 112 8.21 -2.00 -16.11
CA VAL A 112 7.38 -1.54 -14.99
C VAL A 112 7.86 -2.14 -13.68
N ARG A 113 8.13 -1.28 -12.70
CA ARG A 113 8.46 -1.70 -11.33
C ARG A 113 7.22 -2.27 -10.63
N PRO A 114 7.39 -3.26 -9.72
CA PRO A 114 6.27 -3.84 -9.00
C PRO A 114 5.60 -2.84 -8.05
N VAL A 115 4.29 -3.01 -7.88
CA VAL A 115 3.47 -2.32 -6.88
C VAL A 115 3.14 -3.31 -5.77
N THR A 116 3.21 -2.87 -4.52
CA THR A 116 2.79 -3.68 -3.37
C THR A 116 1.69 -2.99 -2.58
N ALA A 117 0.94 -3.77 -1.82
CA ALA A 117 -0.09 -3.31 -0.91
C ALA A 117 0.28 -3.68 0.54
N SER A 118 -0.14 -2.88 1.50
CA SER A 118 -0.10 -3.23 2.92
C SER A 118 -1.42 -2.84 3.57
N GLU A 119 -2.01 -3.74 4.35
CA GLU A 119 -3.24 -3.46 5.09
C GLU A 119 -2.93 -2.62 6.35
N ASN A 120 -3.71 -1.56 6.58
CA ASN A 120 -3.65 -0.71 7.76
C ASN A 120 -5.06 -0.32 8.19
N GLY A 121 -5.53 -0.89 9.30
CA GLY A 121 -6.81 -0.53 9.93
C GLY A 121 -8.04 -0.70 9.02
N GLY A 122 -8.05 -1.72 8.16
CA GLY A 122 -9.15 -1.97 7.20
C GLY A 122 -9.07 -1.17 5.90
N SER A 123 -7.98 -0.42 5.69
CA SER A 123 -7.62 0.21 4.42
C SER A 123 -6.35 -0.40 3.84
N TYR A 124 -6.11 -0.25 2.54
CA TYR A 124 -4.86 -0.68 1.93
C TYR A 124 -4.03 0.52 1.50
N GLN A 125 -2.72 0.45 1.73
CA GLN A 125 -1.77 1.41 1.21
C GLN A 125 -0.98 0.78 0.08
N LEU A 126 -1.00 1.41 -1.10
CA LEU A 126 -0.18 0.98 -2.23
C LEU A 126 1.19 1.66 -2.20
N ARG A 127 2.22 0.91 -2.57
CA ARG A 127 3.61 1.36 -2.68
C ARG A 127 4.13 1.11 -4.09
N PHE A 128 4.59 2.17 -4.73
CA PHE A 128 5.14 2.15 -6.09
C PHE A 128 6.67 2.10 -6.00
N ALA A 129 7.22 0.89 -5.88
CA ALA A 129 8.61 0.67 -5.50
C ALA A 129 9.01 1.49 -4.25
N ASN A 130 8.32 1.19 -3.14
CA ASN A 130 8.42 1.81 -1.81
C ASN A 130 7.96 3.27 -1.70
N ALA A 131 7.65 3.92 -2.81
CA ALA A 131 7.16 5.29 -2.84
C ALA A 131 5.62 5.37 -2.69
N ARG A 132 5.15 6.46 -2.10
CA ARG A 132 3.72 6.80 -1.96
C ARG A 132 3.29 7.72 -3.08
N LEU A 133 2.00 7.76 -3.40
CA LEU A 133 1.49 8.59 -4.51
C LEU A 133 1.24 10.03 -4.07
N ILE A 134 1.59 10.99 -4.90
CA ILE A 134 1.18 12.39 -4.75
C ILE A 134 0.53 12.87 -6.04
N ALA A 135 -0.26 13.93 -5.96
CA ALA A 135 -0.88 14.57 -7.11
C ALA A 135 -0.49 16.04 -7.17
N GLU A 136 0.17 16.44 -8.26
CA GLU A 136 0.58 17.83 -8.53
C GLU A 136 0.02 18.24 -9.90
N ASP A 137 -0.76 19.33 -9.94
CA ASP A 137 -1.41 19.83 -11.16
C ASP A 137 -2.20 18.76 -11.94
N GLY A 138 -2.82 17.82 -11.19
CA GLY A 138 -3.58 16.71 -11.75
C GLY A 138 -2.74 15.55 -12.26
N ASN A 139 -1.42 15.66 -12.27
CA ASN A 139 -0.51 14.59 -12.62
C ASN A 139 -0.17 13.74 -11.39
N ILE A 140 -0.04 12.42 -11.58
CA ILE A 140 0.33 11.49 -10.51
C ILE A 140 1.84 11.26 -10.51
N PHE A 141 2.42 11.35 -9.33
CA PHE A 141 3.82 11.05 -9.07
C PHE A 141 3.96 10.10 -7.89
N ALA A 142 5.12 9.47 -7.81
CA ALA A 142 5.57 8.65 -6.70
C ALA A 142 6.61 9.46 -5.92
N ASP A 143 6.25 9.87 -4.71
CA ASP A 143 7.11 10.61 -3.80
C ASP A 143 8.15 9.69 -3.18
N LEU A 144 9.42 9.96 -3.49
CA LEU A 144 10.56 9.22 -2.96
C LEU A 144 11.01 9.76 -1.60
N GLN A 145 10.49 10.91 -1.17
CA GLN A 145 10.76 11.46 0.14
C GLN A 145 9.89 10.73 1.16
N GLU A 146 10.52 10.18 2.19
CA GLU A 146 9.79 9.63 3.32
C GLU A 146 9.14 10.78 4.09
N GLY A 147 7.81 10.71 4.25
CA GLY A 147 7.02 11.73 4.94
C GLY A 147 5.67 11.15 5.37
N ASP A 148 5.12 11.72 6.45
CA ASP A 148 3.95 11.20 7.16
C ASP A 148 2.61 11.52 6.47
N GLU A 149 2.60 12.35 5.42
CA GLU A 149 1.37 12.72 4.73
C GLU A 149 0.88 11.59 3.83
N GLN A 150 -0.10 10.85 4.34
CA GLN A 150 -0.63 9.64 3.76
C GLN A 150 -1.52 9.96 2.55
N SER A 151 -1.12 9.47 1.38
CA SER A 151 -2.06 9.22 0.29
C SER A 151 -3.01 8.11 0.77
N SER A 152 -4.22 8.49 1.17
CA SER A 152 -5.27 7.53 1.48
C SER A 152 -5.69 6.84 0.19
N VAL A 153 -5.17 5.63 -0.04
CA VAL A 153 -5.74 4.74 -1.05
C VAL A 153 -6.96 4.09 -0.41
N THR A 154 -8.15 4.63 -0.70
CA THR A 154 -9.40 4.01 -0.29
C THR A 154 -9.78 2.94 -1.32
N LEU A 155 -9.65 1.66 -0.95
CA LEU A 155 -10.25 0.60 -1.77
C LEU A 155 -11.77 0.65 -1.56
N LYS A 156 -12.51 1.03 -2.60
CA LYS A 156 -13.96 0.80 -2.67
C LYS A 156 -14.18 -0.51 -3.42
N VAL A 157 -14.66 -1.53 -2.69
CA VAL A 157 -15.13 -2.81 -3.25
C VAL A 157 -16.57 -2.64 -3.72
#